data_AF-A0A3N8Q6X1-F1
#
_entry.id   AF-A0A3N8Q6X1-F1
#
_cell.length_a   1.000
_cell.length_b   1.000
_cell.length_c   1.000
_cell.angle_alpha   90.00
_cell.angle_beta   90.00
_cell.angle_gamma   90.00
#
_symmetry.space_group_name_H-M   'P 1'
#
loop_
_entity.id
_entity.type
_entity.pdbx_description
1 polymer ?
#
loop_
_entity_poly.entity_id
_entity_poly.type
_entity_poly.pdbx_seq_one_letter_code
_entity_poly.pdbx_strand_id
1 'polypeptide(L)'
;MQHVLASADAEYFGSANGTEFQLDNVSYFTNGHAGLHGGAGIDTLKLMGAGQTLDISKLLNVGGHDKITSIEIIDITGTGNNTLKLSMRDVLELGHENVFRNDGHTQLMVNGNAGDRVELSGMSGLAQDGGWANKGLVAINGQAYTLYENAAMHVELLVQSAVSTQLT
;
A
#
# COMPACT_ATOMS: atom_id res chain seq x y z
N MET A 1 -7.42 -14.87 6.26
CA MET A 1 -7.77 -13.62 6.96
C MET A 1 -7.25 -13.70 8.39
N GLN A 2 -6.65 -12.62 8.88
CA GLN A 2 -6.22 -12.45 10.27
C GLN A 2 -6.72 -11.11 10.78
N HIS A 3 -7.26 -11.08 12.00
CA HIS A 3 -7.74 -9.86 12.63
C HIS A 3 -6.66 -9.29 13.55
N VAL A 4 -6.34 -8.01 13.40
CA VAL A 4 -5.24 -7.33 14.09
C VAL A 4 -5.82 -6.22 14.97
N LEU A 5 -5.84 -6.49 16.28
CA LEU A 5 -6.33 -5.55 17.27
C LEU A 5 -5.34 -4.39 17.45
N ALA A 6 -5.86 -3.18 17.62
CA ALA A 6 -5.04 -1.99 17.87
C ALA A 6 -4.11 -2.12 19.10
N SER A 7 -4.52 -2.91 20.10
CA SER A 7 -3.76 -3.15 21.33
C SER A 7 -2.82 -4.35 21.27
N ALA A 8 -2.76 -5.08 20.14
CA ALA A 8 -1.88 -6.23 20.02
C ALA A 8 -0.41 -5.79 19.93
N ASP A 9 0.46 -6.46 20.70
CA ASP A 9 1.91 -6.30 20.64
C ASP A 9 2.54 -7.61 20.15
N ALA A 10 2.27 -7.92 18.88
CA ALA A 10 2.71 -9.16 18.24
C ALA A 10 2.77 -8.99 16.72
N GLU A 11 3.65 -9.76 16.09
CA GLU A 11 3.78 -9.82 14.63
C GLU A 11 2.81 -10.86 14.04
N TYR A 12 2.31 -10.59 12.84
CA TYR A 12 1.43 -11.47 12.08
C TYR A 12 2.08 -11.82 10.75
N PHE A 13 2.02 -13.10 10.41
CA PHE A 13 2.65 -13.65 9.21
C PHE A 13 1.61 -14.28 8.31
N GLY A 14 1.70 -13.99 7.01
CA GLY A 14 0.77 -14.48 6.01
C GLY A 14 1.05 -15.92 5.59
N SER A 15 0.13 -16.46 4.81
CA SER A 15 0.18 -17.80 4.24
C SER A 15 0.58 -17.75 2.78
N ALA A 16 1.09 -18.85 2.22
CA ALA A 16 1.53 -18.92 0.83
C ALA A 16 0.43 -18.66 -0.24
N ASN A 17 -0.84 -18.61 0.15
CA ASN A 17 -1.96 -18.32 -0.76
C ASN A 17 -2.44 -16.86 -0.66
N GLY A 18 -1.70 -16.01 0.04
CA GLY A 18 -2.13 -14.66 0.39
C GLY A 18 -3.00 -14.60 1.64
N THR A 19 -3.04 -13.42 2.25
CA THR A 19 -3.64 -13.15 3.55
C THR A 19 -4.21 -11.75 3.57
N GLU A 20 -5.48 -11.63 3.98
CA GLU A 20 -6.04 -10.35 4.38
C GLU A 20 -5.80 -10.12 5.88
N PHE A 21 -5.02 -9.10 6.23
CA PHE A 21 -4.85 -8.57 7.58
C PHE A 21 -5.88 -7.45 7.78
N GLN A 22 -6.87 -7.69 8.62
CA GLN A 22 -7.88 -6.70 8.99
C GLN A 22 -7.40 -5.92 10.20
N LEU A 23 -6.99 -4.68 9.98
CA LEU A 23 -6.41 -3.81 10.99
C LEU A 23 -7.46 -2.87 11.58
N ASP A 24 -7.73 -3.03 12.87
CA ASP A 24 -8.67 -2.18 13.61
C ASP A 24 -8.25 -0.71 13.55
N ASN A 25 -6.99 -0.45 13.91
CA ASN A 25 -6.44 0.89 13.93
C ASN A 25 -4.94 0.92 13.60
N VAL A 26 -4.51 1.95 12.86
CA VAL A 26 -3.09 2.22 12.54
C VAL A 26 -2.21 2.41 13.78
N SER A 27 -2.80 2.72 14.95
CA SER A 27 -2.08 2.79 16.22
C SER A 27 -1.42 1.48 16.62
N TYR A 28 -1.86 0.34 16.09
CA TYR A 28 -1.17 -0.95 16.23
C TYR A 28 0.33 -0.84 15.94
N PHE A 29 0.72 -0.11 14.89
CA PHE A 29 2.12 0.06 14.52
C PHE A 29 2.95 0.90 15.51
N THR A 30 2.35 1.47 16.55
CA THR A 30 3.09 2.12 17.64
C THR A 30 3.59 1.12 18.69
N ASN A 31 3.04 -0.11 18.71
CA ASN A 31 3.47 -1.15 19.64
C ASN A 31 4.86 -1.68 19.26
N GLY A 32 5.60 -2.20 20.24
CA GLY A 32 7.02 -2.54 20.12
C GLY A 32 7.28 -3.71 19.15
N HIS A 33 6.43 -4.73 19.19
CA HIS A 33 6.49 -5.95 18.40
C HIS A 33 5.39 -5.99 17.33
N ALA A 34 4.94 -4.83 16.85
CA ALA A 34 3.99 -4.76 15.74
C ALA A 34 4.70 -5.02 14.41
N GLY A 35 4.15 -5.95 13.61
CA GLY A 35 4.65 -6.32 12.30
C GLY A 35 3.60 -7.09 11.50
N LEU A 36 3.37 -6.71 10.24
CA LEU A 36 2.53 -7.44 9.30
C LEU A 36 3.38 -7.89 8.11
N HIS A 37 3.55 -9.20 7.97
CA HIS A 37 4.44 -9.78 6.98
C HIS A 37 3.63 -10.73 6.08
N GLY A 38 3.31 -10.33 4.85
CA GLY A 38 2.46 -11.16 3.98
C GLY A 38 3.14 -12.45 3.53
N GLY A 39 4.42 -12.37 3.19
CA GLY A 39 5.18 -13.52 2.70
C GLY A 39 4.87 -13.80 1.23
N ALA A 40 4.36 -14.99 0.92
CA ALA A 40 4.10 -15.41 -0.46
C ALA A 40 2.61 -15.36 -0.78
N GLY A 41 2.28 -15.12 -2.05
CA GLY A 41 0.90 -14.91 -2.48
C GLY A 41 0.62 -13.43 -2.68
N ILE A 42 -0.67 -13.06 -2.71
CA ILE A 42 -1.10 -11.66 -2.79
C ILE A 42 -1.73 -11.32 -1.45
N ASP A 43 -1.05 -10.52 -0.66
CA ASP A 43 -1.45 -10.15 0.69
C ASP A 43 -2.08 -8.76 0.72
N THR A 44 -3.05 -8.59 1.63
CA THR A 44 -3.84 -7.36 1.76
C THR A 44 -3.77 -6.83 3.18
N LEU A 45 -3.38 -5.57 3.35
CA LEU A 45 -3.63 -4.81 4.56
C LEU A 45 -4.92 -4.01 4.40
N LYS A 46 -5.94 -4.34 5.20
CA LYS A 46 -7.25 -3.67 5.18
C LYS A 46 -7.47 -2.85 6.44
N LEU A 47 -7.73 -1.55 6.30
CA LEU A 47 -8.18 -0.70 7.40
C LEU A 47 -9.66 -0.95 7.67
N MET A 48 -10.03 -1.16 8.94
CA MET A 48 -11.42 -1.38 9.35
C MET A 48 -12.10 -0.11 9.88
N GLY A 49 -11.33 0.81 10.46
CA GLY A 49 -11.82 2.07 11.03
C GLY A 49 -12.04 3.22 10.02
N ALA A 50 -12.27 4.41 10.56
CA ALA A 50 -12.49 5.65 9.81
C ALA A 50 -11.51 6.75 10.29
N GLY A 51 -11.22 7.74 9.44
CA GLY A 51 -10.41 8.90 9.80
C GLY A 51 -8.94 8.57 10.06
N GLN A 52 -8.46 7.42 9.61
CA GLN A 52 -7.11 6.94 9.86
C GLN A 52 -6.13 7.51 8.85
N THR A 53 -4.89 7.71 9.28
CA THR A 53 -3.77 8.02 8.38
C THR A 53 -2.72 6.93 8.50
N LEU A 54 -2.58 6.12 7.46
CA LEU A 54 -1.51 5.14 7.33
C LEU A 54 -0.33 5.79 6.59
N ASP A 55 0.82 5.88 7.23
CA ASP A 55 2.03 6.50 6.69
C ASP A 55 3.14 5.45 6.58
N ILE A 56 3.35 4.93 5.36
CA ILE A 56 4.25 3.79 5.12
C ILE A 56 5.71 4.14 5.41
N SER A 57 6.09 5.42 5.25
CA SER A 57 7.43 5.91 5.57
C SER A 57 7.82 5.72 7.04
N LYS A 58 6.83 5.49 7.92
CA LYS A 58 7.02 5.23 9.35
C LYS A 58 6.98 3.74 9.71
N LEU A 59 6.88 2.86 8.73
CA LEU A 59 6.78 1.42 8.93
C LEU A 59 7.98 0.66 8.37
N LEU A 60 8.67 1.24 7.39
CA LEU A 60 9.87 0.66 6.79
C LEU A 60 11.13 1.21 7.47
N ASN A 61 12.04 0.32 7.86
CA ASN A 61 13.32 0.59 8.50
C ASN A 61 13.22 1.48 9.76
N VAL A 62 12.25 1.20 10.64
CA VAL A 62 12.07 1.96 11.87
C VAL A 62 12.71 1.23 13.03
N GLY A 63 13.83 1.77 13.53
CA GLY A 63 14.60 1.15 14.60
C GLY A 63 15.34 -0.12 14.16
N GLY A 64 15.61 -0.27 12.86
CA GLY A 64 16.25 -1.45 12.28
C GLY A 64 15.30 -2.63 12.02
N HIS A 65 13.99 -2.38 12.08
CA HIS A 65 12.95 -3.38 11.83
C HIS A 65 11.90 -2.85 10.85
N ASP A 66 11.45 -3.70 9.93
CA ASP A 66 10.33 -3.41 9.04
C ASP A 66 9.05 -3.89 9.70
N LYS A 67 8.10 -2.99 9.95
CA LYS A 67 6.78 -3.34 10.49
C LYS A 67 5.80 -3.82 9.42
N ILE A 68 6.18 -3.70 8.15
CA ILE A 68 5.37 -4.14 7.03
C ILE A 68 6.28 -4.65 5.92
N THR A 69 6.00 -5.84 5.41
CA THR A 69 6.76 -6.45 4.29
C THR A 69 5.85 -7.31 3.44
N SER A 70 6.08 -7.34 2.13
CA SER A 70 5.34 -8.21 1.19
C SER A 70 3.83 -8.05 1.31
N ILE A 71 3.34 -6.83 1.10
CA ILE A 71 1.91 -6.50 1.09
C ILE A 71 1.63 -5.81 -0.25
N GLU A 72 0.90 -6.48 -1.14
CA GLU A 72 0.69 -5.98 -2.51
C GLU A 72 -0.58 -5.14 -2.63
N ILE A 73 -1.54 -5.30 -1.69
CA ILE A 73 -2.79 -4.55 -1.66
C ILE A 73 -2.92 -3.81 -0.33
N ILE A 74 -3.17 -2.50 -0.40
CA ILE A 74 -3.59 -1.69 0.75
C ILE A 74 -5.04 -1.24 0.52
N ASP A 75 -5.96 -1.79 1.30
CA ASP A 75 -7.38 -1.42 1.27
C ASP A 75 -7.67 -0.40 2.39
N ILE A 76 -7.88 0.85 1.99
CA ILE A 76 -8.20 1.96 2.91
C ILE A 76 -9.70 2.27 2.99
N THR A 77 -10.56 1.44 2.39
CA THR A 77 -12.03 1.66 2.34
C THR A 77 -12.64 1.93 3.71
N GLY A 78 -12.27 1.13 4.71
CA GLY A 78 -12.71 1.25 6.10
C GLY A 78 -14.22 1.48 6.30
N THR A 79 -14.55 2.13 7.41
CA THR A 79 -15.92 2.57 7.74
C THR A 79 -16.15 4.06 7.47
N GLY A 80 -15.13 4.75 6.95
CA GLY A 80 -15.15 6.16 6.59
C GLY A 80 -13.80 6.57 5.99
N ASN A 81 -13.67 7.86 5.71
CA ASN A 81 -12.55 8.39 4.92
C ASN A 81 -11.19 8.18 5.60
N ASN A 82 -10.29 7.46 4.95
CA ASN A 82 -8.92 7.23 5.40
C ASN A 82 -7.91 7.86 4.43
N THR A 83 -6.69 8.06 4.90
CA THR A 83 -5.57 8.57 4.11
C THR A 83 -4.41 7.59 4.12
N LEU A 84 -3.87 7.30 2.96
CA LEU A 84 -2.60 6.59 2.77
C LEU A 84 -1.52 7.58 2.34
N LYS A 85 -0.38 7.59 3.01
CA LYS A 85 0.83 8.29 2.56
C LYS A 85 1.85 7.26 2.08
N LEU A 86 2.32 7.46 0.86
CA LEU A 86 3.16 6.50 0.15
C LEU A 86 4.18 7.24 -0.71
N SER A 87 5.39 6.69 -0.79
CA SER A 87 6.42 7.12 -1.71
C SER A 87 6.71 6.06 -2.77
N MET A 88 7.36 6.46 -3.86
CA MET A 88 7.88 5.50 -4.85
C MET A 88 8.83 4.47 -4.25
N ARG A 89 9.61 4.86 -3.23
CA ARG A 89 10.48 3.92 -2.53
C ARG A 89 9.66 2.85 -1.81
N ASP A 90 8.57 3.24 -1.17
CA ASP A 90 7.70 2.32 -0.44
C ASP A 90 7.03 1.33 -1.39
N VAL A 91 6.62 1.77 -2.59
CA VAL A 91 6.08 0.87 -3.62
C VAL A 91 7.13 -0.13 -4.11
N LEU A 92 8.38 0.32 -4.31
CA LEU A 92 9.48 -0.56 -4.71
C LEU A 92 9.85 -1.60 -3.63
N GLU A 93 9.71 -1.24 -2.35
CA GLU A 93 10.03 -2.12 -1.22
C GLU A 93 8.91 -3.12 -0.92
N LEU A 94 7.64 -2.70 -1.05
CA LEU A 94 6.48 -3.53 -0.72
C LEU A 94 5.90 -4.30 -1.90
N GLY A 95 5.96 -3.71 -3.10
CA GLY A 95 5.35 -4.26 -4.29
C GLY A 95 6.13 -5.44 -4.86
N HIS A 96 5.48 -6.18 -5.75
CA HIS A 96 6.09 -7.28 -6.50
C HIS A 96 5.87 -7.09 -7.99
N GLU A 97 6.75 -7.70 -8.80
CA GLU A 97 6.66 -7.62 -10.26
C GLU A 97 5.46 -8.41 -10.79
N ASN A 98 4.74 -7.85 -11.75
CA ASN A 98 3.69 -8.56 -12.50
C ASN A 98 2.51 -9.09 -11.68
N VAL A 99 2.20 -8.48 -10.53
CA VAL A 99 1.13 -8.96 -9.63
C VAL A 99 -0.26 -8.78 -10.24
N PHE A 100 -0.52 -7.61 -10.83
CA PHE A 100 -1.85 -7.26 -11.37
C PHE A 100 -1.84 -7.13 -12.88
N ARG A 101 -0.69 -6.79 -13.49
CA ARG A 101 -0.50 -6.68 -14.93
C ARG A 101 0.86 -7.25 -15.29
N ASN A 102 0.92 -8.11 -16.29
CA ASN A 102 2.16 -8.75 -16.73
C ASN A 102 2.92 -7.87 -17.74
N ASP A 103 3.55 -6.79 -17.26
CA ASP A 103 4.24 -5.77 -18.08
C ASP A 103 5.64 -5.38 -17.58
N GLY A 104 6.19 -6.13 -16.62
CA GLY A 104 7.56 -5.99 -16.13
C GLY A 104 7.75 -4.96 -15.02
N HIS A 105 6.66 -4.41 -14.45
CA HIS A 105 6.74 -3.40 -13.39
C HIS A 105 6.51 -4.01 -12.00
N THR A 106 7.24 -3.48 -11.01
CA THR A 106 6.90 -3.64 -9.59
C THR A 106 5.59 -2.91 -9.32
N GLN A 107 4.60 -3.62 -8.79
CA GLN A 107 3.24 -3.14 -8.66
C GLN A 107 2.74 -3.20 -7.23
N LEU A 108 2.00 -2.16 -6.82
CA LEU A 108 1.18 -2.12 -5.62
C LEU A 108 -0.23 -1.62 -5.99
N MET A 109 -1.24 -2.10 -5.27
CA MET A 109 -2.63 -1.68 -5.47
C MET A 109 -3.19 -1.02 -4.21
N VAL A 110 -3.95 0.05 -4.40
CA VAL A 110 -4.72 0.71 -3.36
C VAL A 110 -6.19 0.61 -3.68
N ASN A 111 -6.93 -0.04 -2.79
CA ASN A 111 -8.40 -0.08 -2.81
C ASN A 111 -8.96 0.97 -1.85
N GLY A 112 -10.10 1.54 -2.21
CA GLY A 112 -10.76 2.57 -1.43
C GLY A 112 -11.99 3.10 -2.14
N ASN A 113 -12.71 3.99 -1.48
CA ASN A 113 -13.95 4.57 -1.96
C ASN A 113 -13.90 6.11 -1.99
N ALA A 114 -15.05 6.71 -2.35
CA ALA A 114 -15.17 8.16 -2.43
C ALA A 114 -15.00 8.79 -1.04
N GLY A 115 -13.99 9.67 -0.91
CA GLY A 115 -13.63 10.33 0.34
C GLY A 115 -12.27 9.90 0.87
N ASP A 116 -11.80 8.71 0.48
CA ASP A 116 -10.44 8.26 0.75
C ASP A 116 -9.42 9.03 -0.07
N ARG A 117 -8.18 9.05 0.44
CA ARG A 117 -7.10 9.83 -0.15
C ARG A 117 -5.75 9.12 -0.14
N VAL A 118 -5.02 9.24 -1.24
CA VAL A 118 -3.60 8.88 -1.34
C VAL A 118 -2.76 10.15 -1.49
N GLU A 119 -1.77 10.32 -0.62
CA GLU A 119 -0.65 11.23 -0.81
C GLU A 119 0.52 10.43 -1.39
N LEU A 120 0.84 10.67 -2.66
CA LEU A 120 1.84 9.92 -3.39
C LEU A 120 3.04 10.80 -3.73
N SER A 121 4.18 10.50 -3.11
CA SER A 121 5.44 11.20 -3.36
C SER A 121 6.34 10.45 -4.33
N GLY A 122 7.12 11.21 -5.10
CA GLY A 122 8.19 10.66 -5.95
C GLY A 122 9.45 10.27 -5.16
N MET A 123 10.53 10.03 -5.88
CA MET A 123 11.87 9.82 -5.32
C MET A 123 12.78 11.01 -5.65
N SER A 124 13.35 11.65 -4.63
CA SER A 124 14.34 12.72 -4.83
C SER A 124 15.74 12.16 -5.09
N GLY A 125 16.57 12.91 -5.82
CA GLY A 125 17.98 12.55 -6.08
C GLY A 125 18.22 11.69 -7.33
N LEU A 126 17.16 11.32 -8.05
CA LEU A 126 17.25 10.77 -9.40
C LEU A 126 17.21 11.93 -10.41
N ALA A 127 18.12 11.94 -11.40
CA ALA A 127 18.11 12.96 -12.44
C ALA A 127 16.85 12.80 -13.30
N GLN A 128 15.98 13.82 -13.33
CA GLN A 128 14.78 13.98 -14.17
C GLN A 128 13.66 12.91 -14.10
N ASP A 129 13.91 11.75 -13.48
CA ASP A 129 13.00 10.60 -13.53
C ASP A 129 12.49 10.18 -12.14
N GLY A 130 12.40 11.10 -11.19
CA GLY A 130 11.91 10.80 -9.83
C GLY A 130 10.39 10.90 -9.64
N GLY A 131 9.65 11.37 -10.65
CA GLY A 131 8.22 11.68 -10.55
C GLY A 131 7.29 10.55 -10.99
N TRP A 132 6.01 10.69 -10.66
CA TRP A 132 4.95 9.80 -11.14
C TRP A 132 4.25 10.39 -12.36
N ALA A 133 4.03 9.58 -13.39
CA ALA A 133 3.16 9.90 -14.51
C ALA A 133 1.79 9.25 -14.30
N ASN A 134 0.70 10.03 -14.39
CA ASN A 134 -0.65 9.47 -14.46
C ASN A 134 -0.91 8.94 -15.88
N LYS A 135 -1.17 7.65 -16.02
CA LYS A 135 -1.38 6.94 -17.30
C LYS A 135 -2.87 6.74 -17.63
N GLY A 136 -3.76 7.29 -16.82
CA GLY A 136 -5.21 7.17 -16.99
C GLY A 136 -5.77 5.92 -16.34
N LEU A 137 -6.99 5.54 -16.74
CA LEU A 137 -7.71 4.42 -16.17
C LEU A 137 -7.32 3.08 -16.82
N VAL A 138 -7.15 2.07 -15.98
CA VAL A 138 -7.04 0.66 -16.36
C VAL A 138 -8.11 -0.15 -15.65
N ALA A 139 -8.58 -1.22 -16.27
CA ALA A 139 -9.54 -2.14 -15.65
C ALA A 139 -8.79 -3.36 -15.09
N ILE A 140 -8.94 -3.63 -13.80
CA ILE A 140 -8.45 -4.85 -13.14
C ILE A 140 -9.65 -5.58 -12.56
N ASN A 141 -9.89 -6.82 -13.00
CA ASN A 141 -11.02 -7.64 -12.55
C ASN A 141 -12.39 -6.93 -12.64
N GLY A 142 -12.59 -6.10 -13.66
CA GLY A 142 -13.83 -5.35 -13.89
C GLY A 142 -13.95 -4.03 -13.11
N GLN A 143 -12.98 -3.69 -12.25
CA GLN A 143 -12.93 -2.45 -11.50
C GLN A 143 -11.94 -1.45 -12.12
N ALA A 144 -12.26 -0.17 -12.05
CA ALA A 144 -11.43 0.91 -12.60
C ALA A 144 -10.38 1.40 -11.59
N TYR A 145 -9.14 1.48 -12.04
CA TYR A 145 -8.00 2.00 -11.29
C TYR A 145 -7.30 3.09 -12.11
N THR A 146 -6.90 4.19 -11.47
CA THR A 146 -5.94 5.14 -12.03
C THR A 146 -4.54 4.53 -11.91
N LEU A 147 -3.83 4.44 -13.02
CA LEU A 147 -2.46 3.94 -13.08
C LEU A 147 -1.47 5.10 -12.94
N TYR A 148 -0.63 5.06 -11.91
CA TYR A 148 0.54 5.92 -11.77
C TYR A 148 1.79 5.10 -12.07
N GLU A 149 2.65 5.59 -12.94
CA GLU A 149 3.82 4.86 -13.44
C GLU A 149 5.07 5.72 -13.34
N ASN A 150 6.19 5.09 -13.04
CA ASN A 150 7.50 5.60 -13.42
C ASN A 150 8.21 4.56 -14.28
N ALA A 151 8.32 4.87 -15.58
CA ALA A 151 8.88 3.98 -16.58
C ALA A 151 10.38 3.71 -16.38
N ALA A 152 11.14 4.69 -15.90
CA ALA A 152 12.59 4.55 -15.69
C ALA A 152 12.91 3.59 -14.54
N MET A 153 12.06 3.60 -13.50
CA MET A 153 12.19 2.76 -12.31
C MET A 153 11.38 1.46 -12.41
N HIS A 154 10.67 1.22 -13.52
CA HIS A 154 9.79 0.07 -13.72
C HIS A 154 8.83 -0.16 -12.52
N VAL A 155 8.14 0.90 -12.09
CA VAL A 155 7.22 0.84 -10.95
C VAL A 155 5.85 1.43 -11.27
N GLU A 156 4.81 0.79 -10.75
CA GLU A 156 3.41 1.15 -10.92
C GLU A 156 2.65 1.14 -9.60
N LEU A 157 1.75 2.11 -9.44
CA LEU A 157 0.73 2.13 -8.40
C LEU A 157 -0.65 2.18 -9.05
N LEU A 158 -1.50 1.19 -8.74
CA LEU A 158 -2.89 1.14 -9.17
C LEU A 158 -3.78 1.66 -8.04
N VAL A 159 -4.39 2.82 -8.21
CA VAL A 159 -5.28 3.41 -7.20
C VAL A 159 -6.73 3.34 -7.68
N GLN A 160 -7.62 2.71 -6.90
CA GLN A 160 -9.03 2.56 -7.30
C GLN A 160 -9.64 3.94 -7.60
N SER A 161 -10.36 4.05 -8.72
CA SER A 161 -10.68 5.36 -9.33
C SER A 161 -11.55 6.29 -8.48
N ALA A 162 -12.21 5.78 -7.43
CA ALA A 162 -13.00 6.56 -6.50
C ALA A 162 -12.14 7.30 -5.45
N VAL A 163 -10.89 6.88 -5.25
CA VAL A 163 -9.95 7.47 -4.30
C VAL A 163 -9.30 8.71 -4.91
N SER A 164 -9.18 9.79 -4.12
CA SER A 164 -8.46 10.99 -4.56
C SER A 164 -6.95 10.82 -4.37
N THR A 165 -6.15 11.10 -5.39
CA THR A 165 -4.68 11.06 -5.27
C THR A 165 -4.09 12.46 -5.41
N GLN A 166 -3.25 12.86 -4.45
CA GLN A 166 -2.39 14.04 -4.56
C GLN A 166 -0.95 13.58 -4.83
N LEU A 167 -0.35 14.07 -5.91
CA LEU A 167 1.09 13.96 -6.12
C LEU A 167 1.81 15.06 -5.33
N THR A 168 2.86 14.70 -4.59
CA THR A 168 3.61 15.61 -3.70
C THR A 168 5.11 15.59 -3.97
#